data_AF-A0A919TG01-F1
#
_entry.id   AF-A0A919TG01-F1
#
_cell.length_a   1.000
_cell.length_b   1.000
_cell.length_c   1.000
_cell.angle_alpha   90.00
_cell.angle_beta   90.00
_cell.angle_gamma   90.00
#
_symmetry.space_group_name_H-M   'P 1'
#
loop_
_entity.id
_entity.type
_entity.pdbx_description
1 polymer ?
#
loop_
_entity_poly.entity_id
_entity_poly.type
_entity_poly.pdbx_seq_one_letter_code
_entity_poly.pdbx_strand_id
1 'polypeptide(L)'
;MLAAGPGQQHGLQGVQLASTALIAEIRRDAMPASMQSLPTNLHNQDVVPFGTQAALRAVDQAALLRLIVGSLALGLRQAVHVGARRPSTDLLRKLADAIAPIDPDRPLEQDVRTAAAICCDRY
;
A
#
# COMPACT_ATOMS: atom_id res chain seq x y z
N MET A 1 -14.42 9.85 9.92
CA MET A 1 -13.41 9.14 10.73
C MET A 1 -13.86 7.70 10.87
N LEU A 2 -13.04 6.73 10.46
CA LEU A 2 -13.40 5.29 10.46
C LEU A 2 -13.14 4.65 11.84
N ALA A 3 -13.75 5.20 12.89
CA ALA A 3 -13.65 4.74 14.26
C ALA A 3 -15.04 4.31 14.75
N ALA A 4 -15.15 3.18 15.46
CA ALA A 4 -16.42 2.71 16.02
C ALA A 4 -16.90 3.62 17.17
N GLY A 5 -15.96 4.17 17.95
CA GLY A 5 -16.21 5.23 18.94
C GLY A 5 -15.44 6.52 18.63
N PRO A 6 -15.96 7.42 17.77
CA PRO A 6 -15.32 8.71 17.47
C PRO A 6 -15.02 9.52 18.75
N GLY A 7 -13.80 10.04 18.86
CA GLY A 7 -13.33 10.79 20.03
C GLY A 7 -12.73 9.93 21.15
N GLN A 8 -12.96 8.62 21.14
CA GLN A 8 -12.36 7.67 22.10
C GLN A 8 -11.37 6.70 21.44
N GLN A 9 -11.59 6.39 20.17
CA GLN A 9 -10.74 5.50 19.36
C GLN A 9 -10.16 6.27 18.19
N HIS A 10 -8.93 5.92 17.79
CA HIS A 10 -8.28 6.49 16.62
C HIS A 10 -8.75 5.81 15.33
N GLY A 11 -9.15 4.53 15.40
CA GLY A 11 -9.51 3.73 14.24
C GLY A 11 -8.35 3.67 13.23
N LEU A 12 -8.58 4.17 12.01
CA LEU A 12 -7.61 4.07 10.92
C LEU A 12 -6.66 5.27 10.75
N GLN A 13 -6.63 6.22 11.67
CA GLN A 13 -5.74 7.39 11.55
C GLN A 13 -4.27 7.00 11.39
N GLY A 14 -3.78 6.05 12.20
CA GLY A 14 -2.39 5.57 12.11
C GLY A 14 -2.09 4.87 10.78
N VAL A 15 -3.05 4.13 10.22
CA VAL A 15 -2.91 3.46 8.92
C VAL A 15 -2.86 4.48 7.78
N GLN A 16 -3.63 5.56 7.86
CA GLN A 16 -3.57 6.65 6.88
C GLN A 16 -2.22 7.39 6.95
N LEU A 17 -1.70 7.63 8.15
CA LEU A 17 -0.37 8.23 8.34
C LEU A 17 0.72 7.35 7.73
N ALA A 18 0.72 6.05 8.02
CA ALA A 18 1.66 5.09 7.45
C ALA A 18 1.56 5.05 5.91
N SER A 19 0.34 5.00 5.37
CA SER A 19 0.12 5.01 3.90
C SER A 19 0.67 6.28 3.24
N THR A 20 0.55 7.43 3.91
CA THR A 20 1.11 8.70 3.43
C THR A 20 2.65 8.65 3.40
N ALA A 21 3.27 8.07 4.43
CA ALA A 21 4.72 7.89 4.47
C ALA A 21 5.22 6.96 3.35
N LEU A 22 4.53 5.84 3.11
CA LEU A 22 4.84 4.91 2.01
C LEU A 22 4.73 5.59 0.63
N ILE A 23 3.71 6.42 0.42
CA ILE A 23 3.56 7.21 -0.82
C ILE A 23 4.73 8.20 -0.98
N ALA A 24 5.14 8.86 0.11
CA ALA A 24 6.27 9.79 0.07
C ALA A 24 7.58 9.07 -0.29
N GLU A 25 7.78 7.84 0.20
CA GLU A 25 8.90 6.99 -0.16
C GLU A 25 8.91 6.62 -1.64
N ILE A 26 7.79 6.10 -2.16
CA ILE A 26 7.63 5.81 -3.60
C ILE A 26 7.96 7.05 -4.45
N ARG A 27 7.43 8.21 -4.07
CA ARG A 27 7.67 9.47 -4.79
C ARG A 27 9.15 9.87 -4.82
N ARG A 28 9.84 9.72 -3.69
CA ARG A 28 11.28 10.03 -3.60
C ARG A 28 12.10 9.17 -4.56
N ASP A 29 11.67 7.93 -4.75
CA ASP A 29 12.40 6.94 -5.55
C ASP A 29 11.89 6.80 -6.99
N ALA A 30 11.00 7.68 -7.44
CA ALA A 30 10.37 7.61 -8.77
C ALA A 30 11.16 8.30 -9.90
N MET A 31 12.41 8.70 -9.65
CA MET A 31 13.29 9.25 -10.69
C MET A 31 13.60 8.18 -11.75
N PRO A 32 13.37 8.42 -13.06
CA PRO A 32 13.68 7.44 -14.08
C PRO A 32 15.18 7.12 -14.13
N ALA A 33 15.56 5.85 -14.01
CA ALA A 33 16.98 5.48 -14.10
C ALA A 33 17.56 5.75 -15.50
N SER A 34 16.74 5.70 -16.54
CA SER A 34 17.16 5.85 -17.94
C SER A 34 17.67 7.25 -18.31
N MET A 35 17.36 8.29 -17.52
CA MET A 35 17.89 9.65 -17.74
C MET A 35 19.23 9.90 -17.05
N GLN A 36 19.78 8.89 -16.35
CA GLN A 36 20.98 9.01 -15.52
C GLN A 36 22.24 8.50 -16.20
N SER A 37 22.23 8.36 -17.55
CA SER A 37 23.35 7.82 -18.34
C SER A 37 24.69 8.45 -17.95
N LEU A 38 25.69 7.61 -17.68
CA LEU A 38 27.07 8.02 -17.48
C LEU A 38 27.96 7.27 -18.48
N PRO A 39 28.90 7.97 -19.15
CA PRO A 39 29.77 7.32 -20.10
C PRO A 39 30.70 6.34 -19.40
N THR A 40 30.88 5.19 -20.00
CA THR A 40 31.81 4.15 -19.56
C THR A 40 32.73 3.77 -20.71
N ASN A 41 33.80 3.03 -20.41
CA ASN A 41 34.76 2.56 -21.40
C ASN A 41 35.29 3.71 -22.30
N LEU A 42 35.82 4.77 -21.67
CA LEU A 42 36.37 5.95 -22.37
C LEU A 42 35.41 6.55 -23.42
N HIS A 43 34.12 6.68 -23.08
CA HIS A 43 33.04 7.15 -23.96
C HIS A 43 32.66 6.20 -25.12
N ASN A 44 33.19 4.98 -25.19
CA ASN A 44 32.71 3.96 -26.14
C ASN A 44 31.29 3.45 -25.78
N GLN A 45 30.88 3.63 -24.53
CA GLN A 45 29.53 3.36 -24.05
C GLN A 45 29.02 4.62 -23.35
N ASP A 46 28.65 5.63 -24.12
CA ASP A 46 28.20 6.95 -23.68
C ASP A 46 26.69 7.01 -23.35
N VAL A 47 25.92 6.02 -23.82
CA VAL A 47 24.49 5.88 -23.54
C VAL A 47 24.21 4.53 -22.86
N VAL A 48 23.80 4.57 -21.58
CA VAL A 48 23.49 3.38 -20.78
C VAL A 48 22.07 3.50 -20.21
N PRO A 49 21.17 2.54 -20.46
CA PRO A 49 19.75 2.67 -20.13
C PRO A 49 19.39 2.34 -18.66
N PHE A 50 20.30 1.70 -17.92
CA PHE A 50 20.10 1.28 -16.53
C PHE A 50 18.82 0.45 -16.26
N GLY A 51 18.40 -0.35 -17.26
CA GLY A 51 17.15 -1.11 -17.21
C GLY A 51 17.03 -2.06 -16.01
N THR A 52 18.10 -2.77 -15.64
CA THR A 52 18.09 -3.65 -14.47
C THR A 52 17.86 -2.88 -13.17
N GLN A 53 18.47 -1.71 -13.01
CA GLN A 53 18.25 -0.87 -11.83
C GLN A 53 16.82 -0.32 -11.78
N ALA A 54 16.27 0.07 -12.93
CA ALA A 54 14.86 0.47 -13.03
C ALA A 54 13.92 -0.68 -12.62
N ALA A 55 14.18 -1.90 -13.08
CA ALA A 55 13.38 -3.08 -12.75
C ALA A 55 13.42 -3.41 -11.25
N LEU A 56 14.61 -3.40 -10.63
CA LEU A 56 14.76 -3.63 -9.19
C LEU A 56 14.01 -2.57 -8.38
N ARG A 57 14.11 -1.30 -8.76
CA ARG A 57 13.37 -0.23 -8.09
C ARG A 57 11.85 -0.40 -8.21
N ALA A 58 11.36 -0.85 -9.36
CA ALA A 58 9.95 -1.12 -9.56
C ALA A 58 9.44 -2.27 -8.66
N VAL A 59 10.26 -3.30 -8.42
CA VAL A 59 9.95 -4.38 -7.46
C VAL A 59 9.79 -3.82 -6.04
N ASP A 60 10.73 -2.99 -5.59
CA ASP A 60 10.66 -2.37 -4.25
C ASP A 60 9.40 -1.49 -4.11
N GLN A 61 9.12 -0.65 -5.11
CA GLN A 61 7.93 0.21 -5.13
C GLN A 61 6.62 -0.59 -5.16
N ALA A 62 6.58 -1.73 -5.86
CA ALA A 62 5.42 -2.60 -5.89
C ALA A 62 5.12 -3.21 -4.51
N ALA A 63 6.16 -3.52 -3.71
CA ALA A 63 5.99 -3.99 -2.34
C ALA A 63 5.34 -2.93 -1.44
N LEU A 64 5.77 -1.66 -1.55
CA LEU A 64 5.15 -0.54 -0.84
C LEU A 64 3.70 -0.29 -1.30
N LEU A 65 3.47 -0.35 -2.62
CA LEU A 65 2.13 -0.22 -3.20
C LEU A 65 1.16 -1.28 -2.68
N ARG A 66 1.61 -2.53 -2.55
CA ARG A 66 0.80 -3.63 -1.98
C ARG A 66 0.34 -3.30 -0.56
N LEU A 67 1.17 -2.67 0.27
CA LEU A 67 0.76 -2.20 1.60
C LEU A 67 -0.26 -1.06 1.54
N ILE A 68 -0.10 -0.10 0.62
CA ILE A 68 -1.06 1.00 0.42
C ILE A 68 -2.44 0.44 -0.01
N VAL A 69 -2.46 -0.54 -0.92
CA VAL A 69 -3.69 -1.22 -1.34
C VAL A 69 -4.32 -1.98 -0.17
N GLY A 70 -3.52 -2.69 0.63
CA GLY A 70 -3.99 -3.34 1.86
C GLY A 70 -4.62 -2.36 2.86
N SER A 71 -4.00 -1.20 3.07
CA SER A 71 -4.53 -0.12 3.91
C SER A 71 -5.87 0.40 3.41
N LEU A 72 -6.02 0.61 2.09
CA LEU A 72 -7.29 1.02 1.49
C LEU A 72 -8.36 -0.06 1.68
N ALA A 73 -8.01 -1.33 1.46
CA ALA A 73 -8.92 -2.46 1.62
C ALA A 73 -9.40 -2.62 3.06
N LEU A 74 -8.50 -2.47 4.03
CA LEU A 74 -8.85 -2.42 5.46
C LEU A 74 -9.80 -1.24 5.75
N GLY A 75 -9.55 -0.08 5.13
CA GLY A 75 -10.43 1.08 5.16
C GLY A 75 -11.84 0.82 4.66
N LEU A 76 -11.99 0.24 3.47
CA LEU A 76 -13.28 -0.11 2.89
C LEU A 76 -14.05 -1.10 3.77
N ARG A 77 -13.33 -2.08 4.31
CA ARG A 77 -13.90 -3.09 5.19
C ARG A 77 -14.37 -2.47 6.52
N GLN A 78 -13.59 -1.57 7.13
CA GLN A 78 -14.00 -0.84 8.32
C GLN A 78 -15.15 0.13 8.04
N ALA A 79 -15.17 0.77 6.87
CA ALA A 79 -16.26 1.66 6.45
C ALA A 79 -17.61 0.95 6.47
N VAL A 80 -17.68 -0.28 5.94
CA VAL A 80 -18.91 -1.10 6.00
C VAL A 80 -19.33 -1.38 7.44
N HIS A 81 -18.38 -1.66 8.33
CA HIS A 81 -18.69 -1.90 9.74
C HIS A 81 -19.29 -0.67 10.43
N VAL A 82 -18.76 0.53 10.17
CA VAL A 82 -19.25 1.78 10.77
C VAL A 82 -20.45 2.41 10.02
N GLY A 83 -21.11 1.64 9.15
CA GLY A 83 -22.39 2.02 8.56
C GLY A 83 -22.35 2.54 7.11
N ALA A 84 -21.22 2.45 6.41
CA ALA A 84 -21.21 2.73 4.97
C ALA A 84 -22.03 1.68 4.19
N ARG A 85 -22.65 2.09 3.08
CA ARG A 85 -23.39 1.17 2.20
C ARG A 85 -22.48 0.02 1.77
N ARG A 86 -22.88 -1.22 2.07
CA ARG A 86 -22.13 -2.43 1.72
C ARG A 86 -22.20 -2.71 0.21
N PRO A 87 -21.10 -2.60 -0.55
CA PRO A 87 -21.02 -3.19 -1.88
C PRO A 87 -21.04 -4.73 -1.74
N SER A 88 -21.83 -5.41 -2.57
CA SER A 88 -21.82 -6.88 -2.61
C SER A 88 -20.68 -7.35 -3.51
N THR A 89 -19.46 -7.34 -2.97
CA THR A 89 -18.28 -7.89 -3.65
C THR A 89 -17.72 -9.06 -2.86
N ASP A 90 -17.26 -10.09 -3.57
CA ASP A 90 -16.55 -11.21 -2.96
C ASP A 90 -15.30 -10.77 -2.19
N LEU A 91 -14.64 -9.70 -2.66
CA LEU A 91 -13.49 -9.14 -1.98
C LEU A 91 -13.84 -8.64 -0.57
N LEU A 92 -14.91 -7.84 -0.42
CA LEU A 92 -15.29 -7.33 0.90
C LEU A 92 -15.78 -8.44 1.83
N ARG A 93 -16.41 -9.48 1.28
CA ARG A 93 -16.75 -10.68 2.06
C ARG A 93 -15.49 -11.37 2.57
N LYS A 94 -14.51 -11.65 1.71
CA LYS A 94 -13.22 -12.25 2.11
C LYS A 94 -12.49 -11.41 3.16
N LEU A 95 -12.47 -10.09 3.00
CA LEU A 95 -11.87 -9.18 3.98
C LEU A 95 -12.61 -9.21 5.33
N ALA A 96 -13.95 -9.30 5.31
CA ALA A 96 -14.75 -9.40 6.53
C ALA A 96 -14.58 -10.76 7.23
N ASP A 97 -14.45 -11.84 6.46
CA ASP A 97 -14.22 -13.20 6.98
C ASP A 97 -12.83 -13.32 7.63
N ALA A 98 -11.82 -12.63 7.09
CA ALA A 98 -10.43 -12.73 7.54
C ALA A 98 -10.03 -11.70 8.61
N ILE A 99 -10.68 -10.53 8.65
CA ILE A 99 -10.27 -9.40 9.51
C ILE A 99 -11.47 -8.95 10.35
N ALA A 100 -11.30 -8.92 11.67
CA ALA A 100 -12.33 -8.50 12.62
C ALA A 100 -12.52 -6.97 12.67
N PRO A 101 -13.71 -6.45 13.06
CA PRO A 101 -13.98 -5.02 13.23
C PRO A 101 -12.90 -4.32 14.06
N ILE A 102 -12.50 -3.10 13.68
CA ILE A 102 -11.62 -2.31 14.54
C ILE A 102 -12.52 -1.69 15.61
N ASP A 103 -12.70 -2.44 16.69
CA ASP A 103 -13.43 -2.07 17.91
C ASP A 103 -13.08 -3.06 19.04
N PRO A 104 -12.27 -2.70 20.06
CA PRO A 104 -11.59 -1.41 20.23
C PRO A 104 -10.33 -1.27 19.36
N ASP A 105 -9.61 -0.14 19.51
CA ASP A 105 -8.30 0.08 18.90
C ASP A 105 -7.32 -1.07 19.21
N ARG A 106 -6.54 -1.46 18.20
CA ARG A 106 -5.48 -2.48 18.30
C ARG A 106 -4.36 -2.17 17.30
N PRO A 107 -3.19 -2.82 17.38
CA PRO A 107 -2.20 -2.78 16.32
C PRO A 107 -2.78 -3.33 14.99
N LEU A 108 -2.60 -2.59 13.89
CA LEU A 108 -3.21 -2.90 12.59
C LEU A 108 -2.22 -3.37 11.52
N GLU A 109 -0.94 -3.56 11.86
CA GLU A 109 0.07 -4.00 10.89
C GLU A 109 -0.32 -5.31 10.20
N GLN A 110 -0.69 -6.32 11.00
CA GLN A 110 -1.05 -7.63 10.47
C GLN A 110 -2.36 -7.59 9.67
N ASP A 111 -3.29 -6.71 10.06
CA ASP A 111 -4.54 -6.52 9.32
C ASP A 111 -4.28 -5.92 7.94
N VAL A 112 -3.38 -4.93 7.84
CA VAL A 112 -2.93 -4.35 6.55
C VAL A 112 -2.27 -5.41 5.68
N ARG A 113 -1.36 -6.23 6.25
CA ARG A 113 -0.68 -7.31 5.51
C ARG A 113 -1.65 -8.38 5.02
N THR A 114 -2.62 -8.75 5.85
CA THR A 114 -3.67 -9.73 5.50
C THR A 114 -4.58 -9.17 4.40
N ALA A 115 -5.01 -7.91 4.52
CA ALA A 115 -5.80 -7.25 3.49
C ALA A 115 -5.04 -7.15 2.16
N ALA A 116 -3.74 -6.81 2.22
CA ALA A 116 -2.87 -6.76 1.06
C ALA A 116 -2.76 -8.13 0.37
N ALA A 117 -2.64 -9.23 1.12
CA ALA A 117 -2.65 -10.58 0.56
C ALA A 117 -3.97 -10.87 -0.17
N ILE A 118 -5.10 -10.67 0.50
CA ILE A 118 -6.41 -10.93 -0.09
C ILE A 118 -6.63 -10.11 -1.38
N CYS A 119 -6.14 -8.87 -1.43
CA CYS A 119 -6.29 -7.99 -2.59
C CYS A 119 -5.30 -8.26 -3.73
N CYS A 120 -4.07 -8.66 -3.40
CA CYS A 120 -2.97 -8.69 -4.36
C CYS A 120 -2.49 -10.10 -4.74
N ASP A 121 -3.04 -11.19 -4.17
CA ASP A 121 -2.65 -12.60 -4.46
C ASP A 121 -2.98 -13.10 -5.87
N ARG A 122 -3.32 -12.22 -6.83
CA ARG A 122 -3.56 -12.59 -8.23
C ARG A 122 -2.38 -12.30 -9.18
N TYR A 123 -1.24 -11.86 -8.66
CA TYR A 123 -0.01 -11.65 -9.43
C TYR A 123 1.21 -12.12 -8.67
#